data_AF-A0A433PL69-F1
#
_entry.id   AF-A0A433PL69-F1
#
_cell.length_a   1.000
_cell.length_b   1.000
_cell.length_c   1.000
_cell.angle_alpha   90.00
_cell.angle_beta   90.00
_cell.angle_gamma   90.00
#
_symmetry.space_group_name_H-M   'P 1'
#
loop_
_entity.id
_entity.type
_entity.pdbx_description
1 polymer ?
#
loop_
_entity_poly.entity_id
_entity_poly.type
_entity_poly.pdbx_seq_one_letter_code
_entity_poly.pdbx_strand_id
1 'polypeptide(L)'
;MKVIPIPVLEDNYSYILVDDKTKEAAVVDPVEPSKILNVLSQTGAKLTSVFTTHHHWDHSGGNVELVAKKPGLAVYGADARIPEINYVCKDHEEFKLGTLTVTPLHTPCHTKGHVCYFVVDPTTGERAVFTGDTLFVAGCGRFFEGDARDMYRNLFHVLARLPEDTWVFCGHEYTRANLK
;
A
#
# COMPACT_ATOMS: atom_id res chain seq x y z
N MET A 1 -8.71 6.87 -11.75
CA MET A 1 -8.77 5.98 -10.57
C MET A 1 -9.18 6.80 -9.36
N LYS A 2 -9.61 6.19 -8.24
CA LYS A 2 -9.93 6.93 -7.01
C LYS A 2 -9.22 6.36 -5.80
N VAL A 3 -8.53 7.22 -5.05
CA VAL A 3 -7.89 6.87 -3.76
C VAL A 3 -8.62 7.59 -2.63
N ILE A 4 -8.97 6.85 -1.58
CA ILE A 4 -9.65 7.37 -0.39
C ILE A 4 -8.77 7.08 0.83
N PRO A 5 -8.08 8.10 1.39
CA PRO A 5 -7.35 7.97 2.64
C PRO A 5 -8.30 7.72 3.81
N ILE A 6 -7.92 6.79 4.69
CA ILE A 6 -8.64 6.47 5.91
C ILE A 6 -7.65 6.59 7.06
N PRO A 7 -7.74 7.64 7.88
CA PRO A 7 -6.97 7.71 9.12
C PRO A 7 -7.30 6.49 9.97
N VAL A 8 -6.31 5.81 10.53
CA VAL A 8 -6.48 4.64 11.40
C VAL A 8 -5.50 4.75 12.55
N LEU A 9 -5.83 4.15 13.70
CA LEU A 9 -5.02 4.30 14.92
C LEU A 9 -4.80 5.78 15.29
N GLU A 10 -3.57 6.15 15.69
CA GLU A 10 -3.22 7.52 16.07
C GLU A 10 -2.79 8.37 14.86
N ASP A 11 -1.91 7.83 14.00
CA ASP A 11 -1.30 8.56 12.89
C ASP A 11 -1.13 7.74 11.60
N ASN A 12 -1.61 6.48 11.56
CA ASN A 12 -1.53 5.64 10.36
C ASN A 12 -2.58 6.05 9.31
N TYR A 13 -2.29 5.74 8.05
CA TYR A 13 -3.24 5.79 6.94
C TYR A 13 -3.41 4.41 6.29
N SER A 14 -4.66 3.93 6.23
CA SER A 14 -5.08 2.95 5.23
C SER A 14 -5.59 3.67 3.99
N TYR A 15 -5.60 2.99 2.84
CA TYR A 15 -6.12 3.58 1.60
C TYR A 15 -7.09 2.62 0.91
N ILE A 16 -8.27 3.09 0.52
CA ILE A 16 -9.10 2.38 -0.46
C ILE A 16 -8.73 2.89 -1.84
N LEU A 17 -8.28 1.97 -2.70
CA LEU A 17 -8.03 2.20 -4.12
C LEU A 17 -9.19 1.60 -4.91
N VAL A 18 -9.88 2.43 -5.70
CA VAL A 18 -11.01 2.02 -6.54
C VAL A 18 -10.67 2.21 -8.01
N ASP A 19 -10.89 1.15 -8.80
CA ASP A 19 -11.04 1.28 -10.24
C ASP A 19 -12.45 1.79 -10.56
N ASP A 20 -12.55 3.04 -11.01
CA ASP A 20 -13.85 3.66 -11.28
C ASP A 20 -14.63 2.99 -12.41
N LYS A 21 -13.95 2.28 -13.31
CA LYS A 21 -14.57 1.64 -14.47
C LYS A 21 -15.22 0.30 -14.13
N THR A 22 -14.53 -0.56 -13.39
CA THR A 22 -15.05 -1.89 -13.02
C THR A 22 -15.73 -1.91 -11.65
N LYS A 23 -15.51 -0.87 -10.84
CA LYS A 23 -15.87 -0.81 -9.42
C LYS A 23 -15.20 -1.90 -8.58
N GLU A 24 -14.11 -2.49 -9.04
CA GLU A 24 -13.21 -3.27 -8.19
C GLU A 24 -12.40 -2.34 -7.28
N ALA A 25 -12.14 -2.81 -6.06
CA ALA A 25 -11.37 -2.07 -5.08
C ALA A 25 -10.34 -2.96 -4.37
N ALA A 26 -9.21 -2.36 -4.06
CA ALA A 26 -8.25 -2.89 -3.10
C ALA A 26 -8.21 -1.98 -1.86
N VAL A 27 -7.80 -2.55 -0.73
CA VAL A 27 -7.40 -1.76 0.43
C VAL A 27 -5.92 -1.96 0.71
N VAL A 28 -5.22 -0.85 1.00
CA VAL A 28 -3.83 -0.84 1.42
C VAL A 28 -3.76 -0.75 2.94
N ASP A 29 -2.98 -1.64 3.55
CA ASP A 29 -2.65 -1.68 4.98
C ASP A 29 -3.87 -1.58 5.94
N PRO A 30 -4.77 -2.58 5.96
CA PRO A 30 -6.11 -2.44 6.53
C PRO A 30 -6.23 -2.72 8.04
N VAL A 31 -5.46 -2.04 8.90
CA VAL A 31 -5.41 -2.37 10.35
C VAL A 31 -6.74 -2.21 11.11
N GLU A 32 -7.67 -1.36 10.65
CA GLU A 32 -9.01 -1.22 11.24
C GLU A 32 -10.13 -1.64 10.25
N PRO A 33 -10.38 -2.95 10.03
CA PRO A 33 -11.30 -3.44 8.99
C PRO A 33 -12.72 -2.89 9.07
N SER A 34 -13.25 -2.67 10.28
CA SER A 34 -14.61 -2.12 10.45
C SER A 34 -14.75 -0.71 9.89
N LYS A 35 -13.73 0.14 10.08
CA LYS A 35 -13.71 1.53 9.55
C LYS A 35 -13.61 1.50 8.02
N ILE A 36 -12.74 0.64 7.50
CA ILE A 36 -12.53 0.43 6.06
C ILE A 36 -13.81 -0.03 5.38
N LEU A 37 -14.47 -1.07 5.91
CA LEU A 37 -15.71 -1.59 5.34
C LEU A 37 -16.85 -0.56 5.38
N ASN A 38 -16.92 0.27 6.42
CA ASN A 38 -17.88 1.36 6.50
C ASN A 38 -17.67 2.39 5.38
N VAL A 39 -16.44 2.89 5.19
CA VAL A 39 -16.11 3.83 4.11
C VAL A 39 -16.33 3.19 2.74
N LEU A 40 -15.89 1.95 2.55
CA LEU A 40 -16.06 1.21 1.30
C LEU A 40 -17.54 1.09 0.90
N SER A 41 -18.43 0.82 1.86
CA SER A 41 -19.87 0.67 1.61
C SER A 41 -20.51 1.90 0.95
N GLN A 42 -19.93 3.09 1.16
CA GLN A 42 -20.40 4.35 0.58
C GLN A 42 -19.96 4.57 -0.87
N THR A 43 -19.04 3.73 -1.37
CA THR A 43 -18.49 3.86 -2.74
C THR A 43 -19.23 3.01 -3.77
N GLY A 44 -19.97 1.99 -3.33
CA GLY A 44 -20.55 0.97 -4.20
C GLY A 44 -19.51 0.02 -4.84
N ALA A 45 -18.23 0.15 -4.48
CA ALA A 45 -17.17 -0.71 -5.00
C ALA A 45 -17.12 -2.07 -4.29
N LYS A 46 -16.63 -3.07 -5.01
CA LYS A 46 -16.43 -4.43 -4.53
C LYS A 46 -14.96 -4.61 -4.12
N LEU A 47 -14.72 -4.88 -2.84
CA LEU A 47 -13.39 -5.26 -2.36
C LEU A 47 -13.00 -6.62 -2.93
N THR A 48 -11.87 -6.68 -3.63
CA THR A 48 -11.32 -7.90 -4.22
C THR A 48 -9.93 -8.22 -3.68
N SER A 49 -9.19 -7.22 -3.22
CA SER A 49 -7.79 -7.38 -2.84
C SER A 49 -7.39 -6.57 -1.60
N VAL A 50 -6.35 -7.06 -0.92
CA VAL A 50 -5.62 -6.36 0.13
C VAL A 50 -4.17 -6.23 -0.34
N PHE A 51 -3.62 -5.02 -0.28
CA PHE A 51 -2.22 -4.74 -0.57
C PHE A 51 -1.53 -4.41 0.74
N THR A 52 -0.68 -5.30 1.23
CA THR A 52 0.03 -5.11 2.51
C THR A 52 1.47 -4.72 2.23
N THR A 53 1.86 -3.50 2.60
CA THR A 53 3.20 -2.96 2.33
C THR A 53 4.27 -3.71 3.10
N HIS A 54 4.01 -4.06 4.36
CA HIS A 54 4.92 -4.84 5.20
C HIS A 54 4.22 -5.47 6.41
N HIS A 55 4.96 -6.30 7.14
CA HIS A 55 4.42 -7.18 8.18
C HIS A 55 4.20 -6.52 9.55
N HIS A 56 4.54 -5.23 9.73
CA HIS A 56 4.25 -4.60 11.03
C HIS A 56 2.75 -4.59 11.30
N TRP A 57 2.40 -4.70 12.58
CA TRP A 57 1.03 -4.95 13.01
C TRP A 57 0.09 -3.79 12.66
N ASP A 58 0.57 -2.56 12.74
CA ASP A 58 -0.16 -1.35 12.43
C ASP A 58 -0.49 -1.19 10.93
N HIS A 59 0.07 -2.05 10.07
CA HIS A 59 -0.27 -2.17 8.65
C HIS A 59 -1.04 -3.46 8.33
N SER A 60 -0.58 -4.58 8.88
CA SER A 60 -1.05 -5.93 8.49
C SER A 60 -2.00 -6.59 9.50
N GLY A 61 -2.15 -6.01 10.69
CA GLY A 61 -2.86 -6.61 11.82
C GLY A 61 -4.35 -6.82 11.59
N GLY A 62 -4.95 -6.05 10.68
CA GLY A 62 -6.36 -6.20 10.31
C GLY A 62 -6.64 -7.22 9.22
N ASN A 63 -5.61 -7.82 8.58
CA ASN A 63 -5.80 -8.77 7.49
C ASN A 63 -6.67 -9.97 7.90
N VAL A 64 -6.40 -10.55 9.08
CA VAL A 64 -7.12 -11.73 9.61
C VAL A 64 -8.62 -11.44 9.75
N GLU A 65 -8.96 -10.33 10.41
CA GLU A 65 -10.36 -9.94 10.61
C GLU A 65 -11.03 -9.58 9.27
N LEU A 66 -10.33 -8.89 8.37
CA LEU A 66 -10.88 -8.48 7.07
C LEU A 66 -11.19 -9.70 6.19
N VAL A 67 -10.29 -10.67 6.11
CA VAL A 67 -10.51 -11.92 5.35
C VAL A 67 -11.63 -12.76 5.97
N ALA A 68 -11.72 -12.82 7.31
CA ALA A 68 -12.83 -13.49 7.98
C ALA A 68 -14.19 -12.86 7.62
N LYS A 69 -14.25 -11.52 7.52
CA LYS A 69 -15.46 -10.78 7.11
C LYS A 69 -15.75 -10.83 5.61
N LYS A 70 -14.71 -11.00 4.78
CA LYS A 70 -14.77 -11.04 3.32
C LYS A 70 -13.91 -12.21 2.81
N PRO A 71 -14.44 -13.45 2.84
CA PRO A 71 -13.71 -14.61 2.36
C PRO A 71 -13.40 -14.50 0.86
N GLY A 72 -12.22 -14.99 0.46
CA GLY A 72 -11.79 -15.01 -0.95
C GLY A 72 -11.06 -13.77 -1.43
N LEU A 73 -10.70 -12.84 -0.53
CA LEU A 73 -9.81 -11.73 -0.86
C LEU A 73 -8.41 -12.25 -1.25
N ALA A 74 -7.84 -11.66 -2.29
CA ALA A 74 -6.42 -11.82 -2.60
C ALA A 74 -5.60 -10.89 -1.71
N VAL A 75 -4.77 -11.45 -0.83
CA VAL A 75 -3.91 -10.70 0.09
C VAL A 75 -2.49 -10.73 -0.47
N TYR A 76 -2.11 -9.59 -1.03
CA TYR A 76 -0.81 -9.33 -1.62
C TYR A 76 0.17 -8.84 -0.56
N GLY A 77 1.41 -9.28 -0.68
CA GLY A 77 2.56 -8.80 0.09
C GLY A 77 3.86 -9.38 -0.45
N ALA A 78 4.99 -9.02 0.15
CA ALA A 78 6.30 -9.60 -0.19
C ALA A 78 6.98 -10.32 0.99
N ASP A 79 6.24 -10.55 2.08
CA ASP A 79 6.75 -11.16 3.31
C ASP A 79 5.81 -12.26 3.82
N ALA A 80 6.36 -13.45 4.08
CA ALA A 80 5.59 -14.57 4.62
C ALA A 80 5.05 -14.31 6.05
N ARG A 81 5.57 -13.29 6.74
CA ARG A 81 5.08 -12.86 8.06
C ARG A 81 3.75 -12.10 8.00
N ILE A 82 3.31 -11.65 6.82
CA ILE A 82 2.03 -10.95 6.64
C ILE A 82 0.88 -11.93 6.90
N PRO A 83 -0.04 -11.64 7.84
CA PRO A 83 -1.18 -12.51 8.10
C PRO A 83 -2.09 -12.62 6.88
N GLU A 84 -2.62 -13.83 6.66
CA GLU A 84 -3.51 -14.20 5.52
C GLU A 84 -2.89 -14.00 4.13
N ILE A 85 -1.58 -13.77 4.00
CA ILE A 85 -0.94 -13.64 2.69
C ILE A 85 -1.22 -14.89 1.85
N ASN A 86 -1.77 -14.68 0.65
CA ASN A 86 -2.04 -15.75 -0.30
C ASN A 86 -1.53 -15.41 -1.72
N TYR A 87 -0.95 -14.22 -1.89
CA TYR A 87 -0.21 -13.84 -3.08
C TYR A 87 1.11 -13.16 -2.70
N VAL A 88 2.24 -13.86 -2.89
CA VAL A 88 3.58 -13.31 -2.67
C VAL A 88 4.06 -12.65 -3.95
N CYS A 89 4.13 -11.32 -3.93
CA CYS A 89 4.50 -10.50 -5.07
C CYS A 89 5.98 -10.67 -5.41
N LYS A 90 6.31 -10.92 -6.67
CA LYS A 90 7.69 -10.73 -7.15
C LYS A 90 7.93 -9.27 -7.50
N ASP A 91 9.17 -8.83 -7.40
CA ASP A 91 9.55 -7.48 -7.78
C ASP A 91 9.23 -7.22 -9.26
N HIS A 92 8.61 -6.07 -9.56
CA HIS A 92 8.15 -5.67 -10.90
C HIS A 92 7.13 -6.60 -11.58
N GLU A 93 6.52 -7.55 -10.88
CA GLU A 93 5.47 -8.41 -11.44
C GLU A 93 4.14 -7.67 -11.56
N GLU A 94 3.76 -7.31 -12.79
CA GLU A 94 2.49 -6.62 -13.02
C GLU A 94 1.27 -7.52 -12.82
N PHE A 95 0.27 -6.99 -12.14
CA PHE A 95 -1.06 -7.57 -12.05
C PHE A 95 -2.14 -6.49 -12.18
N LYS A 96 -3.41 -6.90 -12.13
CA LYS A 96 -4.56 -6.01 -12.35
C LYS A 96 -5.43 -5.87 -11.12
N LEU A 97 -5.95 -4.66 -10.92
CA LEU A 97 -7.12 -4.36 -10.12
C LEU A 97 -8.16 -3.74 -11.04
N GLY A 98 -9.17 -4.50 -11.46
CA GLY A 98 -10.02 -4.11 -12.57
C GLY A 98 -9.20 -3.77 -13.83
N THR A 99 -9.25 -2.51 -14.26
CA THR A 99 -8.46 -2.00 -15.39
C THR A 99 -7.10 -1.40 -14.99
N LEU A 100 -6.86 -1.14 -13.71
CA LEU A 100 -5.62 -0.54 -13.23
C LEU A 100 -4.46 -1.53 -13.33
N THR A 101 -3.28 -1.06 -13.74
CA THR A 101 -2.03 -1.83 -13.64
C THR A 101 -1.42 -1.58 -12.29
N VAL A 102 -1.09 -2.64 -11.55
CA VAL A 102 -0.37 -2.58 -10.29
C VAL A 102 0.99 -3.24 -10.46
N THR A 103 2.04 -2.53 -10.08
CA THR A 103 3.43 -3.00 -10.10
C THR A 103 3.99 -2.93 -8.67
N PRO A 104 4.19 -4.08 -8.00
CA PRO A 104 4.88 -4.14 -6.74
C PRO A 104 6.38 -3.82 -6.93
N LEU A 105 6.90 -2.96 -6.07
CA LEU A 105 8.29 -2.51 -6.06
C LEU A 105 8.91 -2.90 -4.71
N HIS A 106 9.82 -3.86 -4.73
CA HIS A 106 10.48 -4.34 -3.53
C HIS A 106 11.40 -3.24 -2.98
N THR A 107 11.18 -2.88 -1.73
CA THR A 107 11.84 -1.76 -1.05
C THR A 107 12.38 -2.17 0.33
N PRO A 108 13.15 -3.27 0.43
CA PRO A 108 13.68 -3.75 1.70
C PRO A 108 14.54 -2.67 2.37
N CYS A 109 14.24 -2.33 3.61
CA CYS A 109 15.09 -1.55 4.52
C CYS A 109 14.37 -1.42 5.88
N HIS A 110 13.21 -0.75 5.88
CA HIS A 110 12.36 -0.65 7.06
C HIS A 110 12.00 -2.04 7.58
N THR A 111 11.51 -2.90 6.68
CA THR A 111 11.53 -4.35 6.85
C THR A 111 12.13 -5.01 5.61
N LYS A 112 12.60 -6.26 5.72
CA LYS A 112 13.18 -7.02 4.60
C LYS A 112 12.16 -7.41 3.52
N GLY A 113 10.89 -7.51 3.88
CA GLY A 113 9.81 -7.84 2.96
C GLY A 113 8.95 -6.64 2.59
N HIS A 114 9.46 -5.41 2.74
CA HIS A 114 8.71 -4.21 2.41
C HIS A 114 8.49 -4.09 0.89
N VAL A 115 7.26 -3.77 0.49
CA VAL A 115 6.86 -3.55 -0.90
C VAL A 115 6.08 -2.24 -1.02
N CYS A 116 6.42 -1.44 -2.02
CA CYS A 116 5.61 -0.30 -2.45
C CYS A 116 4.73 -0.73 -3.62
N TYR A 117 3.50 -0.23 -3.73
CA TYR A 117 2.62 -0.55 -4.85
C TYR A 117 2.48 0.65 -5.78
N PHE A 118 3.09 0.58 -6.96
CA PHE A 118 2.90 1.57 -8.01
C PHE A 118 1.68 1.20 -8.84
N VAL A 119 0.79 2.17 -9.07
CA VAL A 119 -0.49 1.95 -9.74
C VAL A 119 -0.64 2.97 -10.86
N VAL A 120 -1.03 2.48 -12.04
CA VAL A 120 -1.30 3.29 -13.22
C VAL A 120 -2.73 3.05 -13.69
N ASP A 121 -3.49 4.12 -13.84
CA ASP A 121 -4.74 4.10 -14.58
C ASP A 121 -4.44 4.27 -16.08
N PRO A 122 -4.60 3.23 -16.92
CA PRO A 122 -4.27 3.33 -18.33
C PRO A 122 -5.25 4.23 -19.11
N THR A 123 -6.41 4.57 -18.54
CA THR A 123 -7.43 5.40 -19.18
C THR A 123 -7.14 6.88 -18.99
N THR A 124 -6.79 7.29 -17.76
CA THR A 124 -6.54 8.69 -17.42
C THR A 124 -5.05 9.05 -17.46
N GLY A 125 -4.16 8.07 -17.38
CA GLY A 125 -2.72 8.27 -17.22
C GLY A 125 -2.31 8.64 -15.80
N GLU A 126 -3.25 8.72 -14.85
CA GLU A 126 -2.98 9.02 -13.44
C GLU A 126 -2.14 7.91 -12.79
N ARG A 127 -1.27 8.31 -11.86
CA ARG A 127 -0.27 7.44 -11.23
C ARG A 127 -0.25 7.66 -9.73
N ALA A 128 -0.13 6.58 -8.99
CA ALA A 128 -0.02 6.59 -7.53
C ALA A 128 1.01 5.57 -7.08
N VAL A 129 1.68 5.84 -5.96
CA VAL A 129 2.53 4.88 -5.27
C VAL A 129 2.17 4.84 -3.79
N PHE A 130 1.86 3.65 -3.30
CA PHE A 130 1.65 3.39 -1.87
C PHE A 130 2.97 2.95 -1.26
N THR A 131 3.54 3.79 -0.40
CA THR A 131 4.95 3.66 0.01
C THR A 131 5.14 3.05 1.39
N GLY A 132 4.06 2.78 2.11
CA GLY A 132 4.11 2.31 3.50
C GLY A 132 5.11 3.14 4.29
N ASP A 133 6.07 2.45 4.87
CA ASP A 133 7.09 3.03 5.74
C ASP A 133 8.45 3.16 5.06
N THR A 134 8.51 3.06 3.73
CA THR A 134 9.75 3.38 2.99
C THR A 134 9.93 4.88 2.84
N LEU A 135 8.93 5.56 2.28
CA LEU A 135 8.93 7.00 2.03
C LEU A 135 7.73 7.65 2.71
N PHE A 136 7.98 8.69 3.49
CA PHE A 136 6.97 9.59 4.04
C PHE A 136 7.04 10.95 3.35
N VAL A 137 6.02 11.78 3.53
CA VAL A 137 6.13 13.20 3.15
C VAL A 137 7.27 13.82 3.95
N ALA A 138 8.30 14.29 3.23
CA ALA A 138 9.54 14.87 3.76
C ALA A 138 10.40 13.93 4.65
N GLY A 139 10.19 12.62 4.65
CA GLY A 139 10.93 11.70 5.52
C GLY A 139 11.02 10.27 4.97
N CYS A 140 11.64 9.37 5.72
CA CYS A 140 11.71 7.93 5.41
C CYS A 140 11.60 7.11 6.70
N GLY A 141 11.24 5.83 6.58
CA GLY A 141 11.16 4.95 7.74
C GLY A 141 12.50 4.66 8.38
N ARG A 142 12.45 4.29 9.65
CA ARG A 142 13.61 3.77 10.40
C ARG A 142 14.08 2.46 9.81
N PHE A 143 15.39 2.21 9.84
CA PHE A 143 16.01 1.04 9.21
C PHE A 143 16.03 -0.13 10.20
N PHE A 144 14.88 -0.74 10.49
CA PHE A 144 14.82 -1.81 11.49
C PHE A 144 15.47 -3.11 11.02
N GLU A 145 15.36 -3.45 9.72
CA GLU A 145 15.84 -4.74 9.20
C GLU A 145 16.81 -4.62 8.01
N GLY A 146 17.26 -3.42 7.69
CA GLY A 146 18.22 -3.11 6.63
C GLY A 146 19.13 -1.95 7.01
N ASP A 147 19.83 -1.38 6.03
CA ASP A 147 20.80 -0.30 6.26
C ASP A 147 20.60 0.95 5.38
N ALA A 148 21.49 1.92 5.53
CA ALA A 148 21.43 3.17 4.78
C ALA A 148 21.62 2.99 3.25
N ARG A 149 22.36 1.96 2.82
CA ARG A 149 22.54 1.65 1.39
C ARG A 149 21.25 1.12 0.79
N ASP A 150 20.53 0.29 1.56
CA ASP A 150 19.21 -0.21 1.19
C ASP A 150 18.23 0.95 1.00
N MET A 151 18.10 1.84 1.99
CA MET A 151 17.19 2.99 1.88
C MET A 151 17.60 3.94 0.75
N TYR A 152 18.90 4.22 0.60
CA TYR A 152 19.39 5.05 -0.50
C TYR A 152 18.98 4.48 -1.86
N ARG A 153 19.16 3.17 -2.07
CA ARG A 153 18.72 2.50 -3.31
C ARG A 153 17.21 2.62 -3.48
N ASN A 154 16.42 2.36 -2.45
CA ASN A 154 14.96 2.42 -2.54
C ASN A 154 14.48 3.82 -2.90
N LEU A 155 15.02 4.86 -2.28
CA LEU A 155 14.63 6.24 -2.54
C LEU A 155 15.11 6.72 -3.91
N PHE A 156 16.38 6.54 -4.26
CA PHE A 156 17.00 7.19 -5.44
C PHE A 156 17.05 6.32 -6.70
N HIS A 157 16.90 5.00 -6.56
CA HIS A 157 17.00 4.07 -7.70
C HIS A 157 15.70 3.33 -7.97
N VAL A 158 14.76 3.32 -7.02
CA VAL A 158 13.41 2.76 -7.22
C VAL A 158 12.38 3.88 -7.29
N LEU A 159 12.12 4.57 -6.17
CA LEU A 159 11.01 5.52 -6.08
C LEU A 159 11.25 6.82 -6.89
N ALA A 160 12.45 7.39 -6.86
CA ALA A 160 12.79 8.57 -7.67
C ALA A 160 12.88 8.29 -9.18
N ARG A 161 12.78 7.02 -9.60
CA ARG A 161 12.67 6.65 -11.03
C ARG A 161 11.24 6.60 -11.52
N LEU A 162 10.27 6.68 -10.61
CA LEU A 162 8.88 6.84 -11.00
C LEU A 162 8.65 8.22 -11.63
N PRO A 163 7.64 8.37 -12.50
CA PRO A 163 7.34 9.67 -13.09
C PRO A 163 7.03 10.75 -12.05
N GLU A 164 7.42 11.98 -12.33
CA GLU A 164 7.33 13.12 -11.39
C GLU A 164 5.89 13.46 -10.98
N ASP A 165 4.91 13.11 -11.79
CA ASP A 165 3.48 13.32 -11.55
C ASP A 165 2.83 12.20 -10.71
N THR A 166 3.63 11.28 -10.16
CA THR A 166 3.12 10.18 -9.31
C THR A 166 2.72 10.68 -7.93
N TRP A 167 1.47 10.47 -7.55
CA TRP A 167 0.98 10.73 -6.19
C TRP A 167 1.60 9.77 -5.18
N VAL A 168 2.10 10.28 -4.05
CA VAL A 168 2.67 9.46 -2.96
C VAL A 168 1.66 9.32 -1.83
N PHE A 169 1.41 8.08 -1.40
CA PHE A 169 0.51 7.73 -0.29
C PHE A 169 1.28 6.89 0.74
N CYS A 170 1.70 7.51 1.84
CA CYS A 170 2.59 6.92 2.84
C CYS A 170 1.88 6.43 4.10
N GLY A 171 2.55 5.58 4.88
CA GLY A 171 1.96 4.88 6.02
C GLY A 171 1.47 5.77 7.17
N HIS A 172 2.10 6.92 7.40
CA HIS A 172 1.87 7.75 8.59
C HIS A 172 1.80 9.26 8.33
N GLU A 173 1.10 9.98 9.21
CA GLU A 173 1.04 11.45 9.28
C GLU A 173 2.23 12.04 10.05
N TYR A 174 3.45 11.80 9.56
CA TYR A 174 4.70 12.34 10.14
C TYR A 174 5.15 13.66 9.52
N THR A 175 4.38 14.22 8.59
CA THR A 175 4.76 15.37 7.76
C THR A 175 5.34 16.54 8.57
N ARG A 176 4.63 16.94 9.64
CA ARG A 176 5.05 18.08 10.47
C ARG A 176 6.34 17.80 11.26
N ALA A 177 6.54 16.57 11.72
CA ALA A 177 7.75 16.20 12.45
C ALA A 177 8.96 16.11 11.52
N ASN A 178 8.75 15.60 10.31
CA ASN A 178 9.79 15.43 9.29
C ASN A 178 10.36 16.77 8.78
N LEU A 179 9.56 17.83 8.77
CA LEU A 179 9.96 19.17 8.30
C LEU A 179 10.65 20.05 9.36
N LYS A 180 10.82 19.55 10.59
CA LYS A 180 11.49 20.28 11.68
C LYS A 180 12.98 19.97 11.73
#